data_AF-A0A6B0WE05-F1
#
_entry.id   AF-A0A6B0WE05-F1
#
_cell.length_a   1.000
_cell.length_b   1.000
_cell.length_c   1.000
_cell.angle_alpha   90.00
_cell.angle_beta   90.00
_cell.angle_gamma   90.00
#
_symmetry.space_group_name_H-M   'P 1'
#
loop_
_entity.id
_entity.type
_entity.pdbx_description
1 polymer ?
#
loop_
_entity_poly.entity_id
_entity_poly.type
_entity_poly.pdbx_seq_one_letter_code
_entity_poly.pdbx_strand_id
1 'polypeptide(L)'
;MRPPPDVPPADWRALVSAELIAADTERCRVSLLAEPDIRVVDGVREQIGPPSDVARRSAVRMAERLLYDIPLARFEAVQVDVYAEYRSSEGEVESECLLTTQVSRGQAVITDWDDDAAPAILKSWSTREAGSSRDLDPGVGALITADADAGTRANGATPAGEARP
;
A
#
# COMPACT_ATOMS: atom_id res chain seq x y z
N MET A 1 4.55 -7.87 15.88
CA MET A 1 4.34 -9.24 15.34
C MET A 1 5.65 -9.73 14.72
N ARG A 2 6.05 -11.00 14.92
CA ARG A 2 7.31 -11.52 14.33
C ARG A 2 7.12 -11.73 12.81
N PRO A 3 8.11 -11.40 11.96
CA PRO A 3 8.04 -11.67 10.52
C PRO A 3 7.97 -13.19 10.24
N PRO A 4 7.26 -13.60 9.17
CA PRO A 4 7.36 -14.94 8.63
C PRO A 4 8.80 -15.29 8.22
N PRO A 5 9.13 -16.59 8.05
CA PRO A 5 10.37 -17.00 7.42
C PRO A 5 10.56 -16.32 6.06
N ASP A 6 11.80 -15.99 5.71
CA ASP A 6 12.21 -15.47 4.40
C ASP A 6 11.66 -14.08 4.00
N VAL A 7 10.93 -13.40 4.89
CA VAL A 7 10.52 -12.01 4.68
C VAL A 7 11.50 -11.07 5.41
N PRO A 8 12.15 -10.13 4.70
CA PRO A 8 12.98 -9.11 5.35
C PRO A 8 12.19 -8.37 6.46
N PRO A 9 12.78 -8.15 7.65
CA PRO A 9 12.05 -7.52 8.75
C PRO A 9 11.47 -6.14 8.42
N ALA A 10 12.17 -5.33 7.61
CA ALA A 10 11.69 -4.02 7.18
C ALA A 10 10.44 -4.14 6.29
N ASP A 11 10.45 -5.05 5.32
CA ASP A 11 9.31 -5.32 4.43
C ASP A 11 8.10 -5.80 5.24
N TRP A 12 8.31 -6.69 6.21
CA TRP A 12 7.25 -7.15 7.10
C TRP A 12 6.65 -6.00 7.93
N ARG A 13 7.50 -5.13 8.50
CA ARG A 13 7.03 -3.95 9.24
C ARG A 13 6.18 -3.04 8.37
N ALA A 14 6.58 -2.83 7.13
CA ALA A 14 5.79 -2.05 6.17
C ALA A 14 4.43 -2.71 5.89
N LEU A 15 4.39 -4.02 5.65
CA LEU A 15 3.12 -4.73 5.39
C LEU A 15 2.14 -4.69 6.56
N VAL A 16 2.63 -4.76 7.81
CA VAL A 16 1.76 -4.70 8.99
C VAL A 16 1.39 -3.28 9.41
N SER A 17 2.05 -2.26 8.87
CA SER A 17 1.68 -0.85 9.06
C SER A 17 0.52 -0.39 8.19
N ALA A 18 -0.07 -1.31 7.41
CA ALA A 18 -1.10 -0.98 6.45
C ALA A 18 -2.33 -0.32 7.07
N GLU A 19 -2.70 0.84 6.54
CA GLU A 19 -3.93 1.54 6.90
C GLU A 19 -4.86 1.62 5.69
N LEU A 20 -6.15 1.32 5.91
CA LEU A 20 -7.17 1.48 4.87
C LEU A 20 -7.53 2.96 4.74
N ILE A 21 -7.36 3.52 3.54
CA ILE A 21 -7.75 4.89 3.23
C ILE A 21 -9.21 4.94 2.74
N ALA A 22 -9.54 4.07 1.78
CA ALA A 22 -10.88 3.99 1.19
C ALA A 22 -11.06 2.64 0.48
N ALA A 23 -12.29 2.11 0.45
CA ALA A 23 -12.63 0.93 -0.30
C ALA A 23 -14.13 0.84 -0.61
N ASP A 24 -14.42 0.46 -1.85
CA ASP A 24 -15.75 0.05 -2.30
C ASP A 24 -15.75 -1.42 -2.74
N THR A 25 -16.78 -1.85 -3.48
CA THR A 25 -16.89 -3.23 -3.95
C THR A 25 -15.86 -3.63 -5.01
N GLU A 26 -15.24 -2.66 -5.68
CA GLU A 26 -14.35 -2.86 -6.84
C GLU A 26 -12.94 -2.31 -6.59
N ARG A 27 -12.76 -1.38 -5.66
CA ARG A 27 -11.52 -0.61 -5.51
C ARG A 27 -11.08 -0.57 -4.05
N CYS A 28 -9.78 -0.61 -3.83
CA CYS A 28 -9.19 -0.46 -2.51
C CYS A 28 -7.97 0.46 -2.57
N ARG A 29 -7.86 1.37 -1.60
CA ARG A 29 -6.71 2.23 -1.41
C ARG A 29 -6.18 2.08 0.00
N VAL A 30 -4.89 1.78 0.13
CA VAL A 30 -4.20 1.65 1.41
C VAL A 30 -2.95 2.51 1.45
N SER A 31 -2.53 2.88 2.65
CA SER A 31 -1.21 3.46 2.92
C SER A 31 -0.33 2.47 3.69
N LEU A 32 0.99 2.60 3.55
CA LEU A 32 2.03 1.85 4.26
C LEU A 32 3.13 2.80 4.75
N LEU A 33 3.85 2.39 5.79
CA LEU A 33 5.07 3.03 6.27
C LEU A 33 6.31 2.18 5.94
N ALA A 34 7.24 2.73 5.18
CA ALA A 34 8.53 2.14 4.87
C ALA A 34 9.63 2.72 5.76
N GLU A 35 10.37 1.83 6.41
CA GLU A 35 11.56 2.16 7.19
C GLU A 35 12.82 1.66 6.47
N PRO A 36 14.00 2.23 6.74
CA PRO A 36 15.25 1.68 6.21
C PRO A 36 15.48 0.24 6.71
N ASP A 37 16.04 -0.60 5.84
CA ASP A 37 16.42 -1.96 6.22
C ASP A 37 17.75 -1.92 6.97
N ILE A 38 17.68 -1.94 8.30
CA ILE A 38 18.83 -1.96 9.20
C ILE A 38 19.02 -3.38 9.72
N ARG A 39 20.20 -3.96 9.50
CA ARG A 39 20.58 -5.29 10.00
C ARG A 39 21.83 -5.22 10.85
N VAL A 40 22.05 -6.23 11.68
CA VAL A 40 23.29 -6.39 12.43
C VAL A 40 24.20 -7.32 11.65
N VAL A 41 25.28 -6.80 11.10
CA VAL A 41 26.32 -7.54 10.37
C VAL A 41 27.61 -7.40 11.17
N ASP A 42 28.24 -8.51 11.55
CA ASP A 42 29.46 -8.54 12.37
C ASP A 42 29.39 -7.69 13.66
N GLY A 43 28.20 -7.64 14.29
CA GLY A 43 27.96 -6.87 15.52
C GLY A 43 27.73 -5.36 15.30
N VAL A 44 27.74 -4.89 14.05
CA VAL A 44 27.51 -3.49 13.68
C VAL A 44 26.13 -3.34 13.03
N ARG A 45 25.42 -2.27 13.38
CA ARG A 45 24.17 -1.90 12.70
C ARG A 45 24.53 -1.28 11.35
N GLU A 46 24.14 -1.95 10.27
CA GLU A 46 24.37 -1.51 8.90
C GLU A 46 23.03 -1.34 8.18
N GLN A 47 22.94 -0.28 7.37
CA GLN A 47 21.80 -0.07 6.48
C GLN A 47 22.04 -0.86 5.20
N ILE A 48 21.25 -1.91 5.02
CA ILE A 48 21.32 -2.81 3.86
C ILE A 48 20.54 -2.25 2.67
N GLY A 49 19.51 -1.46 2.93
CA GLY A 49 18.73 -0.81 1.87
C GLY A 49 18.05 0.48 2.32
N PRO A 50 17.91 1.47 1.41
CA PRO A 50 17.13 2.68 1.67
C PRO A 50 15.63 2.39 1.82
N PRO A 51 14.86 3.30 2.46
CA PRO A 51 13.41 3.19 2.57
C PRO A 51 12.70 3.05 1.22
N SER A 52 13.23 3.65 0.16
CA SER A 52 12.69 3.55 -1.20
C SER A 52 12.69 2.11 -1.75
N ASP A 53 13.71 1.31 -1.42
CA ASP A 53 13.77 -0.08 -1.85
C ASP A 53 12.76 -0.95 -1.09
N VAL A 54 12.61 -0.68 0.21
CA VAL A 54 11.56 -1.31 1.03
C VAL A 54 10.19 -0.92 0.50
N ALA A 55 9.98 0.35 0.14
CA ALA A 55 8.73 0.86 -0.40
C ALA A 55 8.32 0.15 -1.69
N ARG A 56 9.26 -0.06 -2.62
CA ARG A 56 8.97 -0.80 -3.87
C ARG A 56 8.53 -2.24 -3.59
N ARG A 57 9.29 -2.96 -2.75
CA ARG A 57 8.99 -4.37 -2.43
C ARG A 57 7.67 -4.51 -1.67
N SER A 58 7.44 -3.67 -0.67
CA SER A 58 6.23 -3.70 0.13
C SER A 58 4.99 -3.29 -0.67
N ALA A 59 5.10 -2.34 -1.60
CA ALA A 59 4.00 -1.94 -2.47
C ALA A 59 3.53 -3.09 -3.37
N VAL A 60 4.47 -3.77 -4.04
CA VAL A 60 4.16 -4.93 -4.89
C VAL A 60 3.51 -6.04 -4.07
N ARG A 61 4.11 -6.39 -2.92
CA ARG A 61 3.58 -7.45 -2.06
C ARG A 61 2.21 -7.10 -1.47
N MET A 62 1.96 -5.83 -1.14
CA MET A 62 0.64 -5.41 -0.67
C MET A 62 -0.40 -5.47 -1.78
N ALA A 63 -0.06 -5.04 -3.00
CA ALA A 63 -0.97 -5.13 -4.14
C ALA A 63 -1.38 -6.58 -4.44
N GLU A 64 -0.42 -7.50 -4.43
CA GLU A 64 -0.67 -8.95 -4.56
C GLU A 64 -1.65 -9.44 -3.48
N ARG A 65 -1.39 -9.09 -2.21
CA ARG A 65 -2.23 -9.49 -1.07
C ARG A 65 -3.66 -8.99 -1.22
N LEU A 66 -3.84 -7.72 -1.57
CA LEU A 66 -5.16 -7.11 -1.74
C LEU A 66 -5.94 -7.76 -2.89
N LEU A 67 -5.25 -8.17 -3.96
CA LEU A 67 -5.89 -8.74 -5.15
C LEU A 67 -6.17 -10.25 -5.04
N TYR A 68 -5.37 -10.99 -4.27
CA TYR A 68 -5.38 -12.45 -4.29
C TYR A 68 -5.41 -13.14 -2.91
N ASP A 69 -4.80 -12.56 -1.87
CA ASP A 69 -4.66 -13.25 -0.57
C ASP A 69 -5.84 -13.03 0.39
N ILE A 70 -6.55 -11.89 0.30
CA ILE A 70 -7.62 -11.57 1.24
C ILE A 70 -8.89 -12.36 0.88
N PRO A 71 -9.36 -13.27 1.77
CA PRO A 71 -10.59 -14.01 1.51
C PRO A 71 -11.78 -13.05 1.41
N LEU A 72 -12.70 -13.35 0.48
CA LEU A 72 -13.96 -12.61 0.26
C LEU A 72 -13.80 -11.18 -0.29
N ALA A 73 -12.58 -10.65 -0.41
CA ALA A 73 -12.32 -9.42 -1.16
C ALA A 73 -12.04 -9.74 -2.63
N ARG A 74 -12.63 -8.96 -3.55
CA ARG A 74 -12.43 -9.11 -5.00
C ARG A 74 -12.34 -7.75 -5.67
N PHE A 75 -11.31 -6.98 -5.32
CA PHE A 75 -11.07 -5.69 -5.94
C PHE A 75 -10.64 -5.87 -7.41
N GLU A 76 -11.15 -5.05 -8.31
CA GLU A 76 -10.74 -4.92 -9.70
C GLU A 76 -9.54 -4.00 -9.87
N ALA A 77 -9.32 -3.07 -8.94
CA ALA A 77 -8.13 -2.22 -8.90
C ALA A 77 -7.73 -1.86 -7.48
N VAL A 78 -6.43 -1.68 -7.26
CA VAL A 78 -5.88 -1.28 -5.96
C VAL A 78 -4.90 -0.13 -6.11
N GLN A 79 -4.85 0.74 -5.11
CA GLN A 79 -3.84 1.76 -4.94
C GLN A 79 -3.09 1.53 -3.63
N VAL A 80 -1.76 1.57 -3.72
CA VAL A 80 -0.88 1.46 -2.56
C VAL A 80 -0.01 2.71 -2.49
N ASP A 81 -0.17 3.47 -1.41
CA ASP A 81 0.63 4.65 -1.10
C ASP A 81 1.66 4.28 -0.03
N VAL A 82 2.94 4.55 -0.25
CA VAL A 82 3.99 4.21 0.70
C VAL A 82 4.69 5.48 1.14
N TYR A 83 4.75 5.67 2.45
CA TYR A 83 5.35 6.83 3.10
C TYR A 83 6.59 6.42 3.89
N ALA A 84 7.47 7.37 4.14
CA ALA A 84 8.46 7.29 5.21
C ALA A 84 8.19 8.38 6.24
N GLU A 85 8.47 8.07 7.50
CA GLU A 85 8.39 9.04 8.58
C GLU A 85 9.79 9.42 9.05
N TYR A 86 10.00 10.70 9.23
CA TYR A 86 11.23 11.28 9.75
C TYR A 86 10.91 12.14 10.96
N ARG A 87 11.87 12.26 11.87
CA ARG A 87 11.78 13.25 12.95
C ARG A 87 12.55 14.49 12.53
N SER A 88 11.86 15.63 12.51
CA SER A 88 12.48 16.93 12.28
C SER A 88 13.41 17.30 13.43
N SER A 89 14.27 18.30 13.22
CA SER A 89 15.13 18.84 14.27
C SER A 89 14.35 19.44 15.44
N GLU A 90 13.08 19.79 15.22
CA GLU A 90 12.17 20.35 16.23
C GLU A 90 11.39 19.25 16.98
N GLY A 91 11.59 17.98 16.60
CA GLY A 91 10.97 16.82 17.23
C GLY A 91 9.60 16.45 16.64
N GLU A 92 9.14 17.17 15.61
CA GLU A 92 7.92 16.85 14.89
C GLU A 92 8.12 15.62 14.00
N VAL A 93 7.08 14.83 13.81
CA VAL A 93 7.08 13.71 12.86
C VAL A 93 6.59 14.24 11.52
N GLU A 94 7.46 14.17 10.51
CA GLU A 94 7.15 14.51 9.13
C GLU A 94 6.99 13.22 8.32
N SER A 95 5.92 13.15 7.53
CA SER A 95 5.64 12.02 6.64
C SER A 95 5.82 12.43 5.18
N GLU A 96 6.65 11.69 4.45
CA GLU A 96 6.91 11.91 3.03
C GLU A 96 6.39 10.72 2.23
N CYS A 97 5.58 10.96 1.19
CA CYS A 97 5.17 9.89 0.28
C CYS A 97 6.34 9.54 -0.65
N LEU A 98 6.86 8.32 -0.53
CA LEU A 98 7.98 7.83 -1.35
C LEU A 98 7.50 7.29 -2.70
N LEU A 99 6.35 6.63 -2.70
CA LEU A 99 5.84 5.90 -3.85
C LEU A 99 4.31 5.80 -3.76
N THR A 100 3.63 5.98 -4.88
CA THR A 100 2.23 5.61 -5.05
C THR A 100 2.09 4.80 -6.32
N THR A 101 1.41 3.66 -6.23
CA THR A 101 1.19 2.79 -7.37
C THR A 101 -0.27 2.36 -7.46
N GLN A 102 -0.76 2.27 -8.69
CA GLN A 102 -2.07 1.73 -9.01
C GLN A 102 -1.92 0.55 -9.97
N VAL A 103 -2.66 -0.52 -9.68
CA VAL A 103 -2.70 -1.72 -10.51
C VAL A 103 -4.12 -2.27 -10.60
N SER A 104 -4.53 -2.60 -11.81
CA SER A 104 -5.77 -3.31 -12.09
C SER A 104 -5.56 -4.83 -12.06
N ARG A 105 -6.64 -5.59 -11.84
CA ARG A 105 -6.62 -7.05 -11.90
C ARG A 105 -6.15 -7.55 -13.27
N GLY A 106 -6.46 -6.84 -14.36
CA GLY A 106 -5.98 -7.16 -15.70
C GLY A 106 -4.46 -7.07 -15.83
N GLN A 107 -3.84 -6.04 -15.25
CA GLN A 107 -2.37 -5.91 -15.20
C GLN A 107 -1.74 -6.92 -14.24
N ALA A 108 -2.39 -7.18 -13.10
CA ALA A 108 -1.91 -8.13 -12.10
C ALA A 108 -1.85 -9.57 -12.63
N VAL A 109 -2.80 -9.98 -13.47
CA VAL A 109 -2.84 -11.33 -14.08
C VAL A 109 -1.66 -11.59 -15.01
N ILE A 110 -1.12 -10.55 -15.66
CA ILE A 110 0.03 -10.67 -16.58
C ILE A 110 1.36 -10.33 -15.89
N THR A 111 1.34 -9.99 -14.60
CA THR A 111 2.54 -9.72 -13.82
C THR A 111 3.19 -11.04 -13.43
N ASP A 112 4.49 -11.17 -13.65
CA ASP A 112 5.27 -12.32 -13.18
C ASP A 112 5.77 -12.07 -11.75
N TRP A 113 4.99 -12.52 -10.76
CA TRP A 113 5.24 -12.25 -9.35
C TRP A 113 6.47 -12.97 -8.80
N ASP A 114 6.86 -14.09 -9.40
CA ASP A 114 7.92 -14.97 -8.91
C ASP A 114 9.27 -14.61 -9.56
N ASP A 115 9.26 -14.26 -10.84
CA ASP A 115 10.50 -14.03 -11.60
C ASP A 115 10.90 -12.54 -11.68
N ASP A 116 9.94 -11.60 -11.69
CA ASP A 116 10.27 -10.18 -11.80
C ASP A 116 10.59 -9.54 -10.44
N ALA A 117 11.68 -8.76 -10.42
CA ALA A 117 11.97 -7.91 -9.27
C ALA A 117 10.96 -6.76 -9.15
N ALA A 118 10.64 -6.33 -7.93
CA ALA A 118 9.67 -5.26 -7.67
C ALA A 118 9.86 -3.99 -8.52
N PRO A 119 11.08 -3.46 -8.76
CA PRO A 119 11.26 -2.30 -9.64
C PRO A 119 10.88 -2.56 -11.11
N ALA A 120 10.96 -3.80 -11.59
CA ALA A 120 10.53 -4.18 -12.93
C ALA A 120 9.00 -4.26 -13.00
N ILE A 121 8.37 -4.92 -12.02
CA ILE A 121 6.90 -5.01 -11.89
C ILE A 121 6.29 -3.61 -11.87
N LEU A 122 6.80 -2.71 -11.02
CA LEU A 122 6.28 -1.35 -10.87
C LEU A 122 6.35 -0.51 -12.15
N LYS A 123 7.30 -0.78 -13.06
CA LYS A 123 7.39 -0.10 -14.36
C LYS A 123 6.26 -0.47 -15.31
N SER A 124 5.64 -1.64 -15.13
CA SER A 124 4.48 -2.08 -15.90
C SER A 124 3.15 -1.54 -15.36
N TRP A 125 3.17 -0.96 -14.15
CA TRP A 125 2.01 -0.41 -13.46
C TRP A 125 1.97 1.12 -13.53
N SER A 126 0.87 1.70 -13.08
CA SER A 126 0.76 3.16 -12.95
C SER A 126 1.43 3.62 -11.65
N THR A 127 2.76 3.73 -11.70
CA THR A 127 3.59 4.07 -10.54
C THR A 127 4.15 5.49 -10.65
N ARG A 128 4.09 6.24 -9.54
CA ARG A 128 4.80 7.51 -9.36
C ARG A 128 5.69 7.40 -8.12
N GLU A 129 6.90 7.92 -8.24
CA GLU A 129 7.90 7.88 -7.17
C GLU A 129 8.36 9.31 -6.86
N ALA A 130 8.65 9.57 -5.59
CA ALA A 130 9.29 10.81 -5.19
C ALA A 130 10.66 10.90 -5.86
N GLY A 131 10.85 11.94 -6.66
CA GLY A 131 12.17 12.33 -7.13
C GLY A 131 12.91 13.10 -6.04
N SER A 132 14.17 13.44 -6.27
CA SER A 132 15.04 14.13 -5.31
C SER A 132 14.60 15.56 -4.91
N SER A 133 13.47 16.09 -5.39
CA SER A 133 13.02 17.44 -5.03
C SER A 133 11.50 17.69 -5.11
N ARG A 134 10.65 16.66 -5.17
CA ARG A 134 9.22 16.88 -5.40
C ARG A 134 8.36 16.08 -4.44
N ASP A 135 7.54 16.80 -3.67
CA ASP A 135 6.46 16.23 -2.88
C ASP A 135 5.52 15.46 -3.80
N LEU A 136 5.47 14.15 -3.58
CA LEU A 136 4.56 13.26 -4.25
C LEU A 136 3.21 13.32 -3.53
N ASP A 137 2.20 13.90 -4.18
CA ASP A 137 0.82 13.84 -3.67
C ASP A 137 0.10 12.59 -4.21
N PRO A 138 -0.23 11.60 -3.36
CA PRO A 138 -0.94 10.39 -3.76
C PRO A 138 -2.45 10.61 -3.95
N GLY A 139 -3.00 11.74 -3.49
CA GLY A 139 -4.38 12.16 -3.72
C GLY A 139 -4.64 12.59 -5.17
N VAL A 140 -3.62 13.11 -5.86
CA VAL A 140 -3.73 13.49 -7.27
C VAL A 140 -3.90 12.24 -8.14
N GLY A 141 -5.06 12.13 -8.78
CA GLY A 141 -5.40 10.96 -9.60
C GLY A 141 -5.69 9.70 -8.78
N ALA A 142 -6.05 9.84 -7.50
CA ALA A 142 -6.37 8.71 -6.65
C ALA A 142 -7.49 7.84 -7.21
N LEU A 143 -7.33 6.52 -7.09
CA LEU A 143 -8.29 5.52 -7.54
C LEU A 143 -9.65 5.68 -6.84
N ILE A 144 -9.61 6.01 -5.55
CA ILE A 144 -10.76 6.26 -4.68
C ILE A 144 -10.35 7.19 -3.54
N THR A 145 -11.30 8.00 -3.04
CA THR A 145 -11.12 8.91 -1.91
C THR A 145 -12.08 8.53 -0.78
N ALA A 146 -11.70 8.81 0.47
CA ALA A 146 -12.51 8.48 1.65
C ALA A 146 -13.94 9.08 1.59
N ASP A 147 -14.10 10.23 0.96
CA ASP A 147 -15.39 10.90 0.81
C ASP A 147 -16.33 10.21 -0.19
N ALA A 148 -15.80 9.45 -1.15
CA ALA A 148 -16.60 8.76 -2.16
C ALA A 148 -17.39 7.57 -1.56
N ASP A 149 -16.87 6.93 -0.50
CA ASP A 149 -17.49 5.78 0.17
C ASP A 149 -18.71 6.15 1.02
N ALA A 150 -18.77 7.40 1.49
CA ALA A 150 -19.88 7.90 2.31
C ALA A 150 -21.21 7.97 1.53
N GLY A 151 -21.15 8.19 0.21
CA GLY A 151 -22.34 8.31 -0.66
C GLY A 151 -23.10 7.00 -0.86
N THR A 152 -22.42 5.85 -0.80
CA THR A 152 -23.04 4.55 -1.09
C THR A 152 -23.82 3.97 0.10
N ARG A 153 -23.48 4.36 1.34
CA ARG A 153 -24.21 3.91 2.55
C ARG A 153 -25.59 4.56 2.73
N ALA A 154 -25.87 5.68 2.06
CA ALA A 154 -27.11 6.43 2.24
C ALA A 154 -28.35 5.83 1.53
N ASN A 155 -28.18 4.86 0.62
CA ASN A 155 -29.29 4.30 -0.18
C ASN A 155 -29.80 2.92 0.30
N GLY A 156 -29.28 2.40 1.42
CA GLY A 156 -29.79 1.18 2.04
C GLY A 156 -31.06 1.42 2.85
N ALA A 157 -32.16 1.80 2.20
CA ALA A 157 -33.46 1.89 2.84
C ALA A 157 -33.90 0.51 3.34
N THR A 158 -33.99 0.36 4.67
CA THR A 158 -34.61 -0.80 5.33
C THR A 158 -36.04 -0.98 4.80
N PRO A 159 -36.41 -2.13 4.20
CA PRO A 159 -37.81 -2.36 3.86
C PRO A 159 -38.61 -2.50 5.17
N ALA A 160 -39.61 -1.64 5.32
CA ALA A 160 -40.55 -1.68 6.42
C ALA A 160 -41.23 -3.05 6.46
N GLY A 161 -41.02 -3.78 7.56
CA GLY A 161 -41.69 -5.04 7.82
C GLY A 161 -43.20 -4.82 7.92
N GLU A 162 -43.91 -5.32 6.90
CA GLU A 162 -45.37 -5.39 6.85
C GLU A 162 -45.84 -6.37 7.94
N ALA A 163 -46.37 -5.84 9.03
CA ALA A 163 -47.10 -6.63 10.01
C ALA A 163 -48.39 -7.15 9.35
N ARG A 164 -48.56 -8.47 9.32
CA ARG A 164 -49.79 -9.14 8.91
C ARG A 164 -50.31 -10.02 10.06
N PRO A 165 -51.65 -10.23 10.07
CA PRO A 165 -52.49 -10.23 11.28
C PRO A 165 -52.42 -11.50 12.13
#